data_AF-A0A5D0NS68-F1
#
_entry.id   AF-A0A5D0NS68-F1
#
_cell.length_a   1.000
_cell.length_b   1.000
_cell.length_c   1.000
_cell.angle_alpha   90.00
_cell.angle_beta   90.00
_cell.angle_gamma   90.00
#
_symmetry.space_group_name_H-M   'P 1'
#
loop_
_entity.id
_entity.type
_entity.pdbx_description
1 polymer ?
#
loop_
_entity_poly.entity_id
_entity_poly.type
_entity_poly.pdbx_seq_one_letter_code
_entity_poly.pdbx_strand_id
1 'polypeptide(L)'
;MSDTPRRRGADRTEAIMRTTLELGQEIGYARLSIEAVAARAGAGKHTIYRRWPSKGALLLDSLLSLNETSLDYPDTGDVAADLRVQIHAAVDLLAAPPFGPLFQALIGEAQYEPQVAAALNERFIVPQADKTVARLKAARDQGQLSPRFDLELAMAILSGPLYFQLLITQQPLTHEYVDRILDALFAGMAPRPQ
;
A
#
# COMPACT_ATOMS: atom_id res chain seq x y z
N MET A 1 31.94 -20.87 13.75
CA MET A 1 30.93 -20.16 12.92
C MET A 1 30.04 -19.35 13.86
N SER A 2 30.42 -18.10 14.10
CA SER A 2 29.76 -17.20 15.05
C SER A 2 28.50 -16.59 14.43
N ASP A 3 27.34 -16.99 14.94
CA ASP A 3 26.05 -16.39 14.65
C ASP A 3 25.91 -15.06 15.44
N THR A 4 26.15 -13.93 14.76
CA THR A 4 26.23 -12.59 15.37
C THR A 4 24.87 -12.15 15.92
N PRO A 5 24.79 -11.56 17.14
CA PRO A 5 23.51 -11.16 17.78
C PRO A 5 22.57 -10.31 16.92
N ARG A 6 23.12 -9.52 15.98
CA ARG A 6 22.35 -8.70 15.03
C ARG A 6 21.56 -9.53 14.01
N ARG A 7 22.09 -10.68 13.59
CA ARG A 7 21.43 -11.62 12.66
C ARG A 7 20.24 -12.29 13.32
N ARG A 8 20.46 -12.88 14.51
CA ARG A 8 19.37 -13.42 15.35
C ARG A 8 18.27 -12.40 15.67
N GLY A 9 18.64 -11.13 15.83
CA GLY A 9 17.69 -10.04 16.04
C GLY A 9 16.86 -9.67 14.81
N ALA A 10 17.39 -9.85 13.60
CA ALA A 10 16.67 -9.66 12.34
C ALA A 10 15.73 -10.84 12.06
N ASP A 11 16.24 -12.06 12.18
CA ASP A 11 15.47 -13.30 11.99
C ASP A 11 14.25 -13.35 12.93
N ARG A 12 14.41 -12.90 14.17
CA ARG A 12 13.31 -12.82 15.15
C ARG A 12 12.26 -11.78 14.76
N THR A 13 12.66 -10.65 14.19
CA THR A 13 11.73 -9.59 13.77
C THR A 13 10.91 -10.03 12.58
N GLU A 14 11.55 -10.63 11.59
CA GLU A 14 10.86 -11.21 10.43
C GLU A 14 9.85 -12.28 10.88
N ALA A 15 10.25 -13.16 11.81
CA ALA A 15 9.34 -14.18 12.36
C ALA A 15 8.11 -13.56 13.05
N ILE A 16 8.28 -12.47 13.81
CA ILE A 16 7.17 -11.77 14.46
C ILE A 16 6.24 -11.11 13.42
N MET A 17 6.80 -10.45 12.41
CA MET A 17 6.00 -9.80 11.35
C MET A 17 5.22 -10.84 10.54
N ARG A 18 5.88 -11.93 10.12
CA ARG A 18 5.22 -13.05 9.43
C ARG A 18 4.09 -13.64 10.28
N THR A 19 4.35 -13.90 11.56
CA THR A 19 3.33 -14.41 12.49
C THR A 19 2.14 -13.46 12.62
N THR A 20 2.40 -12.15 12.58
CA THR A 20 1.35 -11.11 12.63
C THR A 20 0.45 -11.20 11.40
N LEU A 21 1.02 -11.36 10.21
CA LEU A 21 0.26 -11.52 8.95
C LEU A 21 -0.55 -12.81 8.94
N GLU A 22 0.07 -13.94 9.31
CA GLU A 22 -0.56 -15.26 9.37
C GLU A 22 -1.75 -15.25 10.35
N LEU A 23 -1.54 -14.76 11.58
CA LEU A 23 -2.62 -14.63 12.55
C LEU A 23 -3.69 -13.64 12.09
N GLY A 24 -3.28 -12.49 11.55
CA GLY A 24 -4.19 -11.50 11.02
C GLY A 24 -5.13 -12.07 9.94
N GLN A 25 -4.60 -12.95 9.10
CA GLN A 25 -5.38 -13.68 8.09
C GLN A 25 -6.27 -14.77 8.70
N GLU A 26 -5.74 -15.55 9.65
CA GLU A 26 -6.44 -16.67 10.30
C GLU A 26 -7.64 -16.20 11.13
N ILE A 27 -7.43 -15.17 11.96
CA ILE A 27 -8.41 -14.73 12.98
C ILE A 27 -8.93 -13.31 12.76
N GLY A 28 -8.48 -12.60 11.73
CA GLY A 28 -8.89 -11.22 11.47
C GLY A 28 -8.24 -10.22 12.43
N TYR A 29 -8.08 -8.99 11.96
CA TYR A 29 -7.40 -7.92 12.71
C TYR A 29 -8.06 -7.57 14.07
N ALA A 30 -9.38 -7.67 14.16
CA ALA A 30 -10.12 -7.37 15.40
C ALA A 30 -9.73 -8.31 16.55
N ARG A 31 -9.45 -9.60 16.25
CA ARG A 31 -9.04 -10.59 17.27
C ARG A 31 -7.53 -10.68 17.44
N LEU A 32 -6.75 -10.05 16.56
CA LEU A 32 -5.31 -9.97 16.66
C LEU A 32 -4.89 -9.17 17.91
N SER A 33 -3.88 -9.66 18.63
CA SER A 33 -3.26 -9.01 19.78
C SER A 33 -1.76 -9.26 19.81
N ILE A 34 -1.00 -8.35 20.44
CA ILE A 34 0.45 -8.52 20.65
C ILE A 34 0.72 -9.78 21.48
N GLU A 35 -0.15 -10.11 22.43
CA GLU A 35 -0.16 -11.35 23.19
C GLU A 35 -0.19 -12.60 22.32
N ALA A 36 -1.17 -12.66 21.40
CA ALA A 36 -1.35 -13.81 20.53
C ALA A 36 -0.15 -13.97 19.59
N VAL A 37 0.36 -12.86 19.05
CA VAL A 37 1.57 -12.85 18.23
C VAL A 37 2.79 -13.31 19.03
N ALA A 38 3.00 -12.79 20.24
CA ALA A 38 4.09 -13.19 21.12
C ALA A 38 4.08 -14.69 21.41
N ALA A 39 2.91 -15.23 21.77
CA ALA A 39 2.73 -16.65 22.05
C ALA A 39 3.03 -17.52 20.82
N ARG A 40 2.50 -17.15 19.63
CA ARG A 40 2.69 -17.91 18.38
C ARG A 40 4.12 -17.82 17.85
N ALA A 41 4.75 -16.65 17.94
CA ALA A 41 6.13 -16.42 17.48
C ALA A 41 7.21 -16.89 18.46
N GLY A 42 6.81 -17.40 19.65
CA GLY A 42 7.74 -17.74 20.73
C GLY A 42 8.62 -16.56 21.16
N ALA A 43 8.05 -15.35 21.15
CA ALA A 43 8.73 -14.10 21.48
C ALA A 43 8.23 -13.53 22.81
N GLY A 44 9.11 -12.87 23.57
CA GLY A 44 8.70 -12.17 24.79
C GLY A 44 7.94 -10.89 24.46
N LYS A 45 6.83 -10.59 25.15
CA LYS A 45 6.04 -9.35 24.95
C LYS A 45 6.89 -8.09 24.97
N HIS A 46 7.81 -7.99 25.94
CA HIS A 46 8.73 -6.86 26.07
C HIS A 46 9.63 -6.67 24.83
N THR A 47 9.95 -7.75 24.12
CA THR A 47 10.72 -7.66 22.87
C THR A 47 9.90 -7.07 21.73
N ILE A 48 8.59 -7.36 21.68
CA ILE A 48 7.68 -6.76 20.69
C ILE A 48 7.44 -5.29 21.02
N TYR A 49 7.02 -4.96 22.24
CA TYR A 49 6.71 -3.58 22.64
C TYR A 49 7.88 -2.60 22.50
N ARG A 50 9.12 -3.09 22.65
CA ARG A 50 10.31 -2.26 22.45
C ARG A 50 10.47 -1.79 20.99
N ARG A 51 9.95 -2.55 20.03
CA ARG A 51 10.04 -2.23 18.59
C ARG A 51 8.75 -1.62 18.06
N TRP A 52 7.61 -2.14 18.50
CA TRP A 52 6.29 -1.72 18.06
C TRP A 52 5.46 -1.31 19.27
N PRO A 53 5.25 0.01 19.48
CA PRO A 53 4.53 0.49 20.65
C PRO A 53 3.04 0.12 20.64
N SER A 54 2.47 -0.20 19.47
CA SER A 54 1.06 -0.58 19.31
C SER A 54 0.88 -1.75 18.33
N LYS A 55 -0.33 -2.34 18.33
CA LYS A 55 -0.74 -3.36 17.35
C LYS A 55 -0.75 -2.80 15.93
N GLY A 56 -1.19 -1.55 15.76
CA GLY A 56 -1.18 -0.85 14.47
C GLY A 56 0.24 -0.65 13.93
N ALA A 57 1.19 -0.26 14.78
CA ALA A 57 2.60 -0.12 14.39
C ALA A 57 3.22 -1.45 13.96
N LEU A 58 2.92 -2.55 14.67
CA LEU A 58 3.36 -3.89 14.28
C LEU A 58 2.74 -4.32 12.95
N LEU A 59 1.44 -4.07 12.76
CA LEU A 59 0.75 -4.43 11.53
C LEU A 59 1.31 -3.65 10.32
N LEU A 60 1.55 -2.35 10.47
CA LEU A 60 2.14 -1.52 9.41
C LEU A 60 3.47 -2.10 8.95
N ASP A 61 4.41 -2.34 9.86
CA ASP A 61 5.71 -2.92 9.51
C ASP A 61 5.57 -4.29 8.85
N SER A 62 4.65 -5.11 9.36
CA SER A 62 4.38 -6.43 8.80
C SER A 62 3.85 -6.34 7.37
N LEU A 63 2.92 -5.41 7.09
CA LEU A 63 2.41 -5.19 5.73
C LEU A 63 3.48 -4.63 4.79
N LEU A 64 4.30 -3.69 5.26
CA LEU A 64 5.38 -3.12 4.45
C LEU A 64 6.46 -4.16 4.12
N SER A 65 6.63 -5.19 4.96
CA SER A 65 7.54 -6.31 4.66
C SER A 65 7.09 -7.18 3.48
N LEU A 66 5.82 -7.10 3.06
CA LEU A 66 5.32 -7.77 1.86
C LEU A 66 5.58 -6.98 0.56
N ASN A 67 5.88 -5.68 0.68
CA ASN A 67 5.78 -4.75 -0.44
C ASN A 67 7.15 -4.17 -0.83
N GLU A 68 8.05 -5.00 -1.36
CA GLU A 68 9.37 -4.53 -1.79
C GLU A 68 9.47 -4.15 -3.28
N THR A 69 8.56 -4.52 -4.21
CA THR A 69 8.84 -4.24 -5.65
C THR A 69 7.67 -4.24 -6.66
N SER A 70 6.38 -4.23 -6.29
CA SER A 70 5.30 -4.49 -7.28
C SER A 70 4.62 -3.26 -7.91
N LEU A 71 4.88 -2.04 -7.44
CA LEU A 71 4.09 -0.85 -7.81
C LEU A 71 4.88 0.24 -8.57
N ASP A 72 5.93 -0.16 -9.27
CA ASP A 72 6.71 0.74 -10.13
C ASP A 72 6.01 0.95 -11.48
N TYR A 73 6.26 2.10 -12.09
CA TYR A 73 5.72 2.41 -13.42
C TYR A 73 6.67 1.91 -14.50
N PRO A 74 6.16 1.22 -15.53
CA PRO A 74 6.91 1.10 -16.77
C PRO A 74 7.02 2.47 -17.47
N ASP A 75 7.98 2.60 -18.39
CA ASP A 75 8.15 3.78 -19.24
C ASP A 75 8.19 3.33 -20.71
N THR A 76 7.01 2.99 -21.24
CA THR A 76 6.86 2.41 -22.59
C THR A 76 6.75 3.46 -23.69
N GLY A 77 6.64 4.74 -23.32
CA GLY A 77 6.27 5.82 -24.23
C GLY A 77 4.75 5.99 -24.39
N ASP A 78 3.92 5.22 -23.69
CA ASP A 78 2.47 5.45 -23.58
C ASP A 78 2.08 5.56 -22.10
N VAL A 79 1.87 6.80 -21.64
CA VAL A 79 1.51 7.07 -20.24
C VAL A 79 0.19 6.44 -19.83
N ALA A 80 -0.77 6.27 -20.75
CA ALA A 80 -2.04 5.68 -20.43
C ALA A 80 -1.90 4.17 -20.19
N ALA A 81 -1.13 3.50 -21.04
CA ALA A 81 -0.77 2.08 -20.84
C ALA A 81 0.03 1.89 -19.55
N ASP A 82 0.99 2.76 -19.25
CA ASP A 82 1.84 2.64 -18.07
C ASP A 82 1.07 2.85 -16.76
N LEU A 83 0.15 3.81 -16.74
CA LEU A 83 -0.77 4.03 -15.61
C LEU A 83 -1.69 2.82 -15.41
N ARG A 84 -2.15 2.19 -16.50
CA ARG A 84 -3.01 1.00 -16.44
C ARG A 84 -2.29 -0.20 -15.83
N VAL A 85 -1.06 -0.47 -16.26
CA VAL A 85 -0.24 -1.55 -15.69
C VAL A 85 -0.04 -1.35 -14.19
N GLN A 86 0.30 -0.13 -13.78
CA GLN A 86 0.56 0.15 -12.37
C GLN A 86 -0.70 0.09 -11.51
N ILE A 87 -1.84 0.61 -12.00
CA ILE A 87 -3.10 0.56 -11.23
C ILE A 87 -3.63 -0.87 -11.14
N HIS A 88 -3.43 -1.71 -12.17
CA HIS A 88 -3.76 -3.13 -12.11
C HIS A 88 -2.93 -3.85 -11.04
N ALA A 89 -1.63 -3.58 -10.96
CA ALA A 89 -0.79 -4.12 -9.90
C ALA A 89 -1.24 -3.65 -8.50
N ALA A 90 -1.68 -2.39 -8.37
CA ALA A 90 -2.25 -1.89 -7.12
C ALA A 90 -3.57 -2.58 -6.76
N VAL A 91 -4.46 -2.82 -7.75
CA VAL A 91 -5.69 -3.60 -7.56
C VAL A 91 -5.38 -5.02 -7.10
N ASP A 92 -4.44 -5.71 -7.75
CA ASP A 92 -4.07 -7.08 -7.41
C ASP A 92 -3.53 -7.16 -5.98
N LEU A 93 -2.68 -6.22 -5.59
CA LEU A 93 -2.15 -6.13 -4.23
C LEU A 93 -3.27 -5.89 -3.20
N LEU A 94 -4.19 -4.95 -3.48
CA LEU A 94 -5.29 -4.61 -2.58
C LEU A 94 -6.40 -5.68 -2.54
N ALA A 95 -6.50 -6.52 -3.57
CA ALA A 95 -7.45 -7.63 -3.61
C ALA A 95 -6.87 -8.92 -3.00
N ALA A 96 -5.54 -9.08 -2.96
CA ALA A 96 -4.90 -10.31 -2.53
C ALA A 96 -4.78 -10.43 -0.99
N PRO A 97 -5.21 -11.55 -0.39
CA PRO A 97 -4.87 -11.86 1.00
C PRO A 97 -3.39 -12.28 1.14
N PRO A 98 -2.74 -11.99 2.27
CA PRO A 98 -3.30 -11.32 3.45
C PRO A 98 -3.32 -9.78 3.33
N PHE A 99 -2.67 -9.19 2.32
CA PHE A 99 -2.44 -7.75 2.24
C PHE A 99 -3.73 -6.94 2.24
N GLY A 100 -4.66 -7.18 1.31
CA GLY A 100 -5.89 -6.40 1.15
C GLY A 100 -6.72 -6.23 2.43
N PRO A 101 -7.22 -7.33 3.03
CA PRO A 101 -8.02 -7.26 4.26
C PRO A 101 -7.28 -6.62 5.45
N LEU A 102 -5.97 -6.87 5.57
CA LEU A 102 -5.17 -6.28 6.64
C LEU A 102 -4.86 -4.80 6.39
N PHE A 103 -4.70 -4.38 5.14
CA PHE A 103 -4.52 -2.99 4.76
C PHE A 103 -5.78 -2.17 5.04
N GLN A 104 -6.97 -2.71 4.73
CA GLN A 104 -8.25 -2.11 5.14
C GLN A 104 -8.33 -1.89 6.65
N ALA A 105 -7.94 -2.91 7.42
CA ALA A 105 -7.93 -2.83 8.88
C ALA A 105 -6.93 -1.79 9.40
N LEU A 106 -5.75 -1.70 8.78
CA LEU A 106 -4.74 -0.70 9.11
C LEU A 106 -5.24 0.73 8.85
N ILE A 107 -5.93 0.98 7.74
CA ILE A 107 -6.54 2.30 7.45
C ILE A 107 -7.54 2.66 8.54
N GLY A 108 -8.35 1.70 9.00
CA GLY A 108 -9.28 1.88 10.11
C GLY A 108 -8.56 2.25 11.42
N GLU A 109 -7.50 1.51 11.78
CA GLU A 109 -6.70 1.78 12.98
C GLU A 109 -6.05 3.17 12.92
N ALA A 110 -5.52 3.57 11.76
CA ALA A 110 -4.88 4.85 11.56
C ALA A 110 -5.80 6.04 11.87
N GLN A 111 -7.13 5.88 11.84
CA GLN A 111 -8.07 6.94 12.23
C GLN A 111 -8.05 7.24 13.73
N TYR A 112 -7.57 6.30 14.55
CA TYR A 112 -7.52 6.40 16.01
C TYR A 112 -6.08 6.47 16.56
N GLU A 113 -5.08 6.08 15.76
CA GLU A 113 -3.66 6.15 16.11
C GLU A 113 -2.87 7.11 15.18
N PRO A 114 -2.70 8.40 15.54
CA PRO A 114 -2.03 9.40 14.69
C PRO A 114 -0.61 9.02 14.27
N GLN A 115 0.13 8.30 15.11
CA GLN A 115 1.48 7.84 14.80
C GLN A 115 1.48 6.77 13.70
N VAL A 116 0.48 5.89 13.67
CA VAL A 116 0.31 4.90 12.61
C VAL A 116 -0.13 5.56 11.32
N ALA A 117 -1.03 6.55 11.37
CA ALA A 117 -1.41 7.34 10.21
C ALA A 117 -0.22 8.08 9.58
N ALA A 118 0.58 8.76 10.41
CA ALA A 118 1.77 9.46 9.95
C ALA A 118 2.78 8.48 9.31
N ALA A 119 3.05 7.35 9.97
CA ALA A 119 3.97 6.34 9.45
C ALA A 119 3.46 5.68 8.16
N LEU A 120 2.17 5.39 8.04
CA LEU A 120 1.57 4.88 6.80
C LEU A 120 1.70 5.91 5.67
N ASN A 121 1.44 7.18 5.96
CA ASN A 121 1.57 8.26 4.98
C ASN A 121 3.01 8.38 4.48
N GLU A 122 3.96 8.54 5.40
CA GLU A 122 5.38 8.75 5.10
C GLU A 122 6.02 7.55 4.39
N ARG A 123 5.71 6.33 4.82
CA ARG A 123 6.45 5.13 4.40
C ARG A 123 5.80 4.36 3.26
N PHE A 124 4.55 4.68 2.92
CA PHE A 124 3.82 3.99 1.85
C PHE A 124 3.16 4.98 0.88
N ILE A 125 2.34 5.91 1.37
CA ILE A 125 1.55 6.78 0.48
C ILE A 125 2.44 7.77 -0.28
N VAL A 126 3.35 8.46 0.41
CA VAL A 126 4.27 9.43 -0.21
C VAL A 126 5.18 8.77 -1.26
N PRO A 127 5.86 7.64 -0.98
CA PRO A 127 6.64 6.95 -2.00
C PRO A 127 5.85 6.57 -3.26
N GLN A 128 4.59 6.15 -3.10
CA GLN A 128 3.73 5.83 -4.24
C GLN A 128 3.28 7.08 -5.01
N ALA A 129 3.00 8.18 -4.30
CA ALA A 129 2.71 9.46 -4.92
C ALA A 129 3.91 9.99 -5.72
N ASP A 130 5.12 9.91 -5.16
CA ASP A 130 6.34 10.37 -5.82
C ASP A 130 6.62 9.59 -7.12
N LYS A 131 6.44 8.26 -7.10
CA LYS A 131 6.54 7.42 -8.31
C LYS A 131 5.53 7.84 -9.38
N THR A 132 4.29 8.11 -8.96
CA THR A 132 3.20 8.56 -9.84
C THR A 132 3.56 9.90 -10.49
N VAL A 133 3.96 10.87 -9.67
CA VAL A 133 4.37 12.21 -10.13
C VAL A 133 5.57 12.13 -11.07
N ALA A 134 6.57 11.31 -10.76
CA ALA A 134 7.75 11.13 -11.60
C ALA A 134 7.38 10.60 -13.00
N ARG A 135 6.54 9.55 -13.08
CA ARG A 135 6.10 8.99 -14.37
C ARG A 135 5.31 10.01 -15.18
N LEU A 136 4.36 10.71 -14.55
CA LEU A 136 3.54 11.71 -15.22
C LEU A 136 4.35 12.94 -15.67
N LYS A 137 5.35 13.35 -14.87
CA LYS A 137 6.27 14.43 -15.26
C LYS A 137 7.03 14.04 -16.53
N ALA A 138 7.59 12.83 -16.60
CA ALA A 138 8.26 12.34 -17.79
C ALA A 138 7.32 12.31 -19.02
N ALA A 139 6.07 11.87 -18.84
CA ALA A 139 5.06 11.89 -19.90
C ALA A 139 4.75 13.31 -20.40
N ARG A 140 4.65 14.29 -19.49
CA ARG A 140 4.44 15.70 -19.84
C ARG A 140 5.61 16.27 -20.64
N ASP A 141 6.84 15.96 -20.22
CA ASP A 141 8.05 16.42 -20.90
C ASP A 141 8.17 15.80 -22.32
N GLN A 142 7.57 14.63 -22.53
CA GLN A 142 7.42 13.96 -23.83
C GLN A 142 6.18 14.44 -24.64
N GLY A 143 5.42 15.41 -24.13
CA GLY A 143 4.24 15.97 -24.82
C GLY A 143 2.98 15.11 -24.75
N GLN A 144 2.93 14.08 -23.91
CA GLN A 144 1.79 13.17 -23.79
C GLN A 144 0.68 13.68 -22.87
N LEU A 145 0.99 14.66 -22.00
CA LEU A 145 0.04 15.23 -21.05
C LEU A 145 -0.09 16.74 -21.24
N SER A 146 -1.28 17.26 -20.93
CA SER A 146 -1.52 18.70 -20.89
C SER A 146 -0.59 19.38 -19.88
N PRO A 147 0.00 20.54 -20.21
CA PRO A 147 0.81 21.31 -19.27
C PRO A 147 -0.01 21.86 -18.08
N ARG A 148 -1.35 21.86 -18.18
CA ARG A 148 -2.27 22.28 -17.12
C ARG A 148 -2.69 21.14 -16.20
N PHE A 149 -2.27 19.91 -16.47
CA PHE A 149 -2.62 18.79 -15.62
C PHE A 149 -1.86 18.90 -14.29
N ASP A 150 -2.60 18.88 -13.19
CA ASP A 150 -2.05 18.93 -11.84
C ASP A 150 -1.52 17.56 -11.44
N LEU A 151 -0.20 17.41 -11.47
CA LEU A 151 0.46 16.14 -11.15
C LEU A 151 0.31 15.77 -9.68
N GLU A 152 0.20 16.76 -8.78
CA GLU A 152 0.09 16.52 -7.34
C GLU A 152 -1.25 15.90 -6.98
N LEU A 153 -2.31 16.21 -7.74
CA LEU A 153 -3.63 15.61 -7.57
C LEU A 153 -3.76 14.20 -8.17
N ALA A 154 -2.83 13.78 -9.03
CA ALA A 154 -2.97 12.55 -9.78
C ALA A 154 -3.10 11.32 -8.86
N MET A 155 -2.29 11.24 -7.80
CA MET A 155 -2.36 10.12 -6.86
C MET A 155 -3.72 10.08 -6.13
N ALA A 156 -4.26 11.23 -5.74
CA ALA A 156 -5.58 11.30 -5.09
C ALA A 156 -6.70 10.87 -6.06
N ILE A 157 -6.62 11.28 -7.32
CA ILE A 157 -7.58 10.92 -8.37
C ILE A 157 -7.53 9.42 -8.68
N LEU A 158 -6.34 8.83 -8.77
CA LEU A 158 -6.15 7.41 -9.10
C LEU A 158 -6.54 6.49 -7.92
N SER A 159 -6.13 6.84 -6.71
CA SER A 159 -6.35 6.00 -5.52
C SER A 159 -7.73 6.19 -4.88
N GLY A 160 -8.34 7.37 -5.01
CA GLY A 160 -9.64 7.68 -4.42
C GLY A 160 -10.74 6.68 -4.77
N PRO A 161 -10.97 6.37 -6.06
CA PRO A 161 -11.95 5.38 -6.47
C PRO A 161 -11.65 3.95 -5.97
N LEU A 162 -10.37 3.59 -5.81
CA LEU A 162 -9.99 2.30 -5.23
C LEU A 162 -10.40 2.23 -3.77
N TYR A 163 -10.08 3.26 -2.98
CA TYR A 163 -10.44 3.32 -1.57
C TYR A 163 -11.94 3.47 -1.37
N PHE A 164 -12.65 4.18 -2.23
CA PHE A 164 -14.11 4.24 -2.20
C PHE A 164 -14.73 2.85 -2.39
N GLN A 165 -14.28 2.10 -3.41
CA GLN A 165 -14.75 0.73 -3.65
C GLN A 165 -14.40 -0.19 -2.48
N LEU A 166 -13.16 -0.11 -2.01
CA LEU A 166 -12.61 -1.01 -1.01
C LEU A 166 -13.19 -0.77 0.40
N LEU A 167 -13.37 0.49 0.81
CA LEU A 167 -13.70 0.86 2.19
C LEU A 167 -15.18 1.23 2.36
N ILE A 168 -15.80 1.85 1.34
CA ILE A 168 -17.15 2.39 1.47
C ILE A 168 -18.17 1.41 0.90
N THR A 169 -18.05 1.07 -0.39
CA THR A 169 -19.00 0.13 -1.03
C THR A 169 -18.68 -1.33 -0.74
N GLN A 170 -17.45 -1.60 -0.29
CA GLN A 170 -16.90 -2.93 0.02
C GLN A 170 -17.15 -3.93 -1.10
N GLN A 171 -17.06 -3.46 -2.35
CA GLN A 171 -17.16 -4.31 -3.53
C GLN A 171 -15.77 -4.83 -3.93
N PRO A 172 -15.67 -5.99 -4.60
CA PRO A 172 -14.40 -6.46 -5.13
C PRO A 172 -13.75 -5.40 -6.03
N LEU A 173 -12.46 -5.15 -5.82
CA LEU A 173 -11.65 -4.38 -6.78
C LEU A 173 -11.34 -5.27 -7.97
N THR A 174 -11.67 -4.80 -9.18
CA THR A 174 -11.43 -5.53 -10.43
C THR A 174 -10.70 -4.63 -11.44
N HIS A 175 -9.96 -5.25 -12.36
CA HIS A 175 -9.33 -4.52 -13.47
C HIS A 175 -10.36 -3.76 -14.32
N GLU A 176 -11.52 -4.37 -14.59
CA GLU A 176 -12.61 -3.73 -15.35
C GLU A 176 -13.12 -2.43 -14.69
N TYR A 177 -13.24 -2.43 -13.35
CA TYR A 177 -13.66 -1.23 -12.62
C TYR A 177 -12.67 -0.08 -12.79
N VAL A 178 -11.37 -0.36 -12.63
CA VAL A 178 -10.32 0.66 -12.75
C VAL A 178 -10.09 1.09 -14.19
N ASP A 179 -10.27 0.19 -15.16
CA ASP A 179 -10.23 0.52 -16.58
C ASP A 179 -11.28 1.57 -16.93
N ARG A 180 -12.51 1.42 -16.44
CA ARG A 180 -13.58 2.42 -16.65
C ARG A 180 -13.26 3.77 -16.01
N ILE A 181 -12.59 3.77 -14.86
CA ILE A 181 -12.14 5.00 -14.19
C ILE A 181 -11.04 5.69 -15.00
N LEU A 182 -10.04 4.93 -15.43
CA LEU A 182 -8.95 5.43 -16.26
C LEU A 182 -9.46 5.99 -17.58
N ASP A 183 -10.37 5.28 -18.26
CA ASP A 183 -10.96 5.74 -19.52
C ASP A 183 -11.71 7.06 -19.33
N ALA A 184 -12.47 7.21 -18.23
CA ALA A 184 -13.13 8.46 -17.89
C ALA A 184 -12.14 9.60 -17.58
N LEU A 185 -11.05 9.28 -16.88
CA LEU A 185 -9.98 10.24 -16.58
C LEU A 185 -9.27 10.70 -17.85
N PHE A 186 -8.85 9.77 -18.73
CA PHE A 186 -8.17 10.09 -19.99
C PHE A 186 -9.07 10.84 -20.97
N ALA A 187 -10.36 10.50 -21.04
CA ALA A 187 -11.33 11.26 -21.83
C ALA A 187 -11.43 12.73 -21.37
N GLY A 188 -11.30 12.99 -20.06
CA GLY A 188 -11.24 14.33 -19.50
C GLY A 188 -9.91 15.06 -19.69
N MET A 189 -8.81 14.34 -19.89
CA MET A 189 -7.44 14.88 -20.06
C MET A 189 -7.03 15.11 -21.52
N ALA A 190 -7.74 14.53 -22.48
CA ALA A 190 -7.47 14.76 -23.90
C ALA A 190 -7.56 16.26 -24.26
N PRO A 191 -6.68 16.78 -25.14
CA PRO A 191 -6.78 18.15 -25.61
C PRO A 191 -8.18 18.38 -26.21
N ARG A 192 -8.92 19.35 -25.69
CA ARG A 192 -10.17 19.76 -26.35
C ARG A 192 -9.81 20.32 -27.73
N PRO A 193 -10.50 19.90 -28.81
CA PRO A 193 -10.43 20.63 -30.06
C PRO A 193 -10.88 22.07 -29.80
N GLN A 194 -10.13 23.03 -30.35
CA GLN A 194 -10.51 24.45 -30.33
C GLN A 194 -11.78 24.67 -31.13
#